data_AF-A0A0A1UN85-F1
#
_entry.id   AF-A0A0A1UN85-F1
#
_cell.length_a   1.000
_cell.length_b   1.000
_cell.length_c   1.000
_cell.angle_alpha   90.00
_cell.angle_beta   90.00
_cell.angle_gamma   90.00
#
_symmetry.space_group_name_H-M   'P 1'
#
loop_
_entity.id
_entity.type
_entity.pdbx_description
1 polymer ?
#
loop_
_entity_poly.entity_id
_entity_poly.type
_entity_poly.pdbx_seq_one_letter_code
_entity_poly.pdbx_strand_id
1 'polypeptide(L)'
;MSSEETVNKEMDPQTQSSLFLLPVEIRRHTYSFIVEEGVHIYLRNGRICISACITPQPSNDYFCFDRQSSGDPPRDVWARRLGSSWASHWRCEEVALGLDVDRINLSADRDPTRALMQSCKRIYGEVAGLIAEKSVLHITELAALDQLLKGDDDKTCLFTDSILLSSFTGVRRLRLAFRLPLQVYKMIELQCKQQKFPTCPNNKLPSTIWKDIWPAIAKLQHLRSLDVYIDHDSEASWTLVDEATILSPLLPLCQHSHFSTTIHVPVLPPPQDTEEDSGSSTEDSLSLLDIRRFIRQRFFPEQRQDGTHGIVYEDDANNMFRDPGPSADELTRTAELTMHLWLHGVELDYLAMSRGLGW
;
A
#
# COMPACT_ATOMS: atom_id res chain seq x y z
N MET A 1 -21.39 13.86 16.51
CA MET A 1 -21.81 13.97 15.10
C MET A 1 -20.86 14.95 14.45
N SER A 2 -19.95 14.44 13.63
CA SER A 2 -18.86 15.22 13.04
C SER A 2 -19.39 16.16 11.95
N SER A 3 -18.79 17.33 11.78
CA SER A 3 -19.08 18.30 10.72
C SER A 3 -18.95 17.72 9.30
N GLU A 4 -18.23 16.61 9.11
CA GLU A 4 -18.15 15.90 7.82
C GLU A 4 -19.44 15.12 7.47
N GLU A 5 -20.23 14.70 8.48
CA GLU A 5 -21.49 13.96 8.25
C GLU A 5 -22.61 14.82 7.71
N THR A 6 -22.59 16.11 8.03
CA THR A 6 -23.62 17.08 7.60
C THR A 6 -23.37 17.56 6.17
N VAL A 7 -22.10 17.72 5.75
CA VAL A 7 -21.74 18.18 4.40
C VAL A 7 -22.16 17.20 3.29
N ASN A 8 -22.07 15.88 3.53
CA ASN A 8 -22.31 14.88 2.47
C ASN A 8 -23.78 14.63 2.13
N LYS A 9 -24.74 15.06 2.96
CA LYS A 9 -26.18 15.05 2.63
C LYS A 9 -26.63 16.30 1.88
N GLU A 10 -25.80 17.35 1.82
CA GLU A 10 -26.18 18.70 1.34
C GLU A 10 -25.26 19.27 0.23
N MET A 11 -24.45 18.45 -0.46
CA MET A 11 -23.68 18.97 -1.60
C MET A 11 -24.62 19.49 -2.69
N ASP A 12 -24.58 20.80 -2.93
CA ASP A 12 -25.38 21.48 -3.96
C ASP A 12 -25.04 20.89 -5.35
N PRO A 13 -26.03 20.49 -6.17
CA PRO A 13 -25.79 20.06 -7.54
C PRO A 13 -25.30 21.16 -8.49
N GLN A 14 -25.42 22.44 -8.11
CA GLN A 14 -25.04 23.62 -8.87
C GLN A 14 -25.57 23.62 -10.32
N THR A 15 -26.86 23.33 -10.48
CA THR A 15 -27.50 23.18 -11.81
C THR A 15 -27.47 24.44 -12.67
N GLN A 16 -27.22 25.61 -12.07
CA GLN A 16 -27.17 26.92 -12.75
C GLN A 16 -25.75 27.37 -13.13
N SER A 17 -24.70 26.58 -12.84
CA SER A 17 -23.32 26.99 -13.16
C SER A 17 -23.05 26.98 -14.66
N SER A 18 -22.49 28.09 -15.18
CA SER A 18 -22.11 28.23 -16.59
C SER A 18 -21.01 27.26 -17.02
N LEU A 19 -20.23 26.72 -16.06
CA LEU A 19 -19.25 25.67 -16.31
C LEU A 19 -19.90 24.47 -17.01
N PHE A 20 -21.14 24.12 -16.62
CA PHE A 20 -21.86 22.98 -17.17
C PHE A 20 -22.53 23.22 -18.52
N LEU A 21 -22.45 24.44 -19.05
CA LEU A 21 -22.81 24.76 -20.43
C LEU A 21 -21.70 24.38 -21.41
N LEU A 22 -20.46 24.26 -20.94
CA LEU A 22 -19.34 23.78 -21.75
C LEU A 22 -19.55 22.30 -22.13
N PRO A 23 -19.02 21.80 -23.27
CA PRO A 23 -19.01 20.36 -23.55
C PRO A 23 -18.28 19.55 -22.48
N VAL A 24 -18.68 18.30 -22.28
CA VAL A 24 -18.09 17.43 -21.24
C VAL A 24 -16.60 17.20 -21.45
N GLU A 25 -16.16 17.16 -22.71
CA GLU A 25 -14.77 17.00 -23.11
C GLU A 25 -13.91 18.16 -22.62
N ILE A 26 -14.41 19.39 -22.75
CA ILE A 26 -13.73 20.61 -22.28
C ILE A 26 -13.64 20.59 -20.75
N ARG A 27 -14.74 20.25 -20.06
CA ARG A 27 -14.73 20.15 -18.59
C ARG A 27 -13.73 19.10 -18.10
N ARG A 28 -13.76 17.89 -18.69
CA ARG A 28 -12.83 16.80 -18.35
C ARG A 28 -11.38 17.16 -18.65
N HIS A 29 -11.13 17.88 -19.73
CA HIS A 29 -9.80 18.39 -20.04
C HIS A 29 -9.33 19.39 -18.97
N THR A 30 -10.18 20.35 -18.58
CA THR A 30 -9.89 21.28 -17.49
C THR A 30 -9.60 20.56 -16.17
N TYR A 31 -10.45 19.61 -15.78
CA TYR A 31 -10.24 18.84 -14.55
C TYR A 31 -8.94 18.02 -14.59
N SER A 32 -8.51 17.55 -15.76
CA SER A 32 -7.26 16.77 -15.88
C SER A 32 -5.97 17.56 -15.61
N PHE A 33 -6.04 18.89 -15.52
CA PHE A 33 -4.93 19.71 -15.03
C PHE A 33 -4.86 19.81 -13.50
N ILE A 34 -5.91 19.35 -12.81
CA ILE A 34 -6.07 19.45 -11.34
C ILE A 34 -6.02 18.05 -10.71
N VAL A 35 -6.62 17.07 -11.37
CA VAL A 35 -6.66 15.69 -10.91
C VAL A 35 -5.27 15.06 -11.01
N GLU A 36 -4.78 14.57 -9.87
CA GLU A 36 -3.46 13.96 -9.76
C GLU A 36 -3.39 12.60 -10.47
N GLU A 37 -2.19 12.25 -10.93
CA GLU A 37 -1.95 10.98 -11.62
C GLU A 37 -2.15 9.79 -10.68
N GLY A 38 -1.82 9.92 -9.39
CA GLY A 38 -2.00 8.89 -8.37
C GLY A 38 -2.97 9.34 -7.29
N VAL A 39 -3.88 8.44 -6.88
CA VAL A 39 -4.88 8.72 -5.85
C VAL A 39 -5.01 7.52 -4.92
N HIS A 40 -5.06 7.76 -3.62
CA HIS A 40 -5.31 6.73 -2.60
C HIS A 40 -6.79 6.62 -2.30
N ILE A 41 -7.28 5.38 -2.20
CA ILE A 41 -8.60 5.05 -1.66
C ILE A 41 -8.42 4.23 -0.39
N TYR A 42 -9.06 4.66 0.68
CA TYR A 42 -8.88 4.11 2.02
C TYR A 42 -10.18 4.19 2.83
N LEU A 43 -10.26 3.48 3.96
CA LEU A 43 -11.40 3.57 4.86
C LEU A 43 -11.11 4.49 6.03
N ARG A 44 -12.08 5.35 6.33
CA ARG A 44 -12.09 6.15 7.58
C ARG A 44 -13.45 6.05 8.21
N ASN A 45 -13.52 5.52 9.43
CA ASN A 45 -14.79 5.30 10.15
C ASN A 45 -15.83 4.52 9.30
N GLY A 46 -15.38 3.51 8.55
CA GLY A 46 -16.23 2.68 7.68
C GLY A 46 -16.65 3.35 6.36
N ARG A 47 -16.10 4.52 6.03
CA ARG A 47 -16.41 5.25 4.78
C ARG A 47 -15.25 5.24 3.81
N ILE A 48 -15.59 5.18 2.53
CA ILE A 48 -14.62 5.27 1.45
C ILE A 48 -14.17 6.73 1.34
N CYS A 49 -12.87 6.93 1.57
CA CYS A 49 -12.22 8.22 1.45
C CYS A 49 -11.25 8.21 0.28
N ILE A 50 -10.98 9.41 -0.23
CA ILE A 50 -10.08 9.65 -1.34
C ILE A 50 -9.10 10.76 -0.97
N SER A 51 -7.83 10.59 -1.38
CA SER A 51 -6.78 11.58 -1.20
C SER A 51 -5.72 11.49 -2.29
N ALA A 52 -5.18 12.63 -2.71
CA ALA A 52 -4.07 12.69 -3.67
C ALA A 52 -2.83 11.92 -3.19
N CYS A 53 -2.12 11.27 -4.12
CA CYS A 53 -0.81 10.69 -3.84
C CYS A 53 0.27 11.77 -3.90
N ILE A 54 0.82 12.15 -2.75
CA ILE A 54 1.92 13.12 -2.64
C ILE A 54 3.31 12.49 -2.82
N THR A 55 3.37 11.16 -2.99
CA THR A 55 4.61 10.39 -3.14
C THR A 55 4.52 9.51 -4.40
N PRO A 56 4.42 10.10 -5.61
CA PRO A 56 4.21 9.33 -6.84
C PRO A 56 5.39 8.40 -7.17
N GLN A 57 6.58 8.76 -6.70
CA GLN A 57 7.78 7.94 -6.76
C GLN A 57 8.28 7.74 -5.33
N PRO A 58 7.74 6.74 -4.60
CA PRO A 58 8.19 6.47 -3.25
C PRO A 58 9.66 6.06 -3.25
N SER A 59 10.36 6.37 -2.16
CA SER A 59 11.73 5.93 -1.95
C SER A 59 11.80 4.40 -2.00
N ASN A 60 12.84 3.87 -2.65
CA ASN A 60 13.18 2.44 -2.59
C ASN A 60 14.26 2.17 -1.52
N ASP A 61 14.42 3.08 -0.57
CA ASP A 61 15.32 2.93 0.57
C ASP A 61 14.79 1.85 1.52
N TYR A 62 15.33 0.65 1.38
CA TYR A 62 15.01 -0.48 2.25
C TYR A 62 15.57 -0.31 3.68
N PHE A 63 16.47 0.64 3.92
CA PHE A 63 16.83 1.05 5.28
C PHE A 63 15.82 2.05 5.89
N CYS A 64 14.92 2.60 5.07
CA CYS A 64 13.83 3.47 5.52
C CYS A 64 14.31 4.70 6.32
N PHE A 65 15.51 5.23 6.00
CA PHE A 65 16.00 6.49 6.58
C PHE A 65 15.25 7.68 6.03
N ASP A 66 14.69 7.56 4.82
CA ASP A 66 13.74 8.52 4.27
C ASP A 66 12.54 8.80 5.20
N ARG A 67 12.22 7.85 6.09
CA ARG A 67 11.14 7.94 7.09
C ARG A 67 11.50 8.73 8.35
N GLN A 68 12.75 9.14 8.52
CA GLN A 68 13.15 9.94 9.68
C GLN A 68 12.76 11.43 9.55
N SER A 69 12.33 11.94 8.39
CA SER A 69 12.30 13.39 8.10
C SER A 69 13.71 14.01 8.14
N SER A 70 13.83 15.24 7.65
CA SER A 70 15.05 16.03 7.82
C SER A 70 15.26 16.39 9.29
N GLY A 71 16.35 15.92 9.91
CA GLY A 71 16.69 16.18 11.31
C GLY A 71 16.88 14.90 12.11
N ASP A 72 16.89 15.02 13.44
CA ASP A 72 16.91 13.90 14.38
C ASP A 72 15.49 13.76 14.98
N PRO A 73 14.55 13.09 14.28
CA PRO A 73 13.19 12.94 14.79
C PRO A 73 13.18 12.11 16.08
N PRO A 74 12.20 12.32 16.97
CA PRO A 74 11.96 11.39 18.06
C PRO A 74 11.80 9.94 17.53
N ARG A 75 12.43 8.95 18.20
CA ARG A 75 12.44 7.53 17.77
C ARG A 75 11.04 6.95 17.57
N ASP A 76 10.05 7.44 18.32
CA ASP A 76 8.63 7.10 18.21
C ASP A 76 8.00 7.57 16.90
N VAL A 77 8.42 8.72 16.35
CA VAL A 77 7.98 9.20 15.03
C VAL A 77 8.49 8.26 13.93
N TRP A 78 9.77 7.88 14.00
CA TRP A 78 10.34 6.94 13.03
C TRP A 78 9.68 5.56 13.14
N ALA A 79 9.51 5.04 14.37
CA ALA A 79 8.82 3.77 14.61
C ALA A 79 7.38 3.77 14.05
N ARG A 80 6.61 4.84 14.28
CA ARG A 80 5.26 5.00 13.72
C ARG A 80 5.26 4.94 12.19
N ARG A 81 6.20 5.62 11.53
CA ARG A 81 6.31 5.61 10.06
C ARG A 81 6.82 4.28 9.51
N LEU A 82 7.69 3.59 10.23
CA LEU A 82 8.08 2.20 9.93
C LEU A 82 6.88 1.25 10.07
N GLY A 83 5.94 1.56 10.95
CA GLY A 83 4.67 0.83 11.14
C GLY A 83 3.55 1.20 10.17
N SER A 84 3.78 2.11 9.23
CA SER A 84 2.76 2.52 8.24
C SER A 84 2.15 1.34 7.50
N SER A 85 0.82 1.29 7.48
CA SER A 85 0.09 0.27 6.71
C SER A 85 0.11 0.56 5.21
N TRP A 86 0.45 1.80 4.82
CA TRP A 86 0.61 2.22 3.43
C TRP A 86 2.04 1.99 2.91
N ALA A 87 2.88 1.30 3.69
CA ALA A 87 4.25 0.92 3.33
C ALA A 87 5.07 2.12 2.81
N SER A 88 5.54 2.07 1.57
CA SER A 88 6.35 3.11 0.95
C SER A 88 5.61 4.44 0.73
N HIS A 89 4.28 4.44 0.84
CA HIS A 89 3.43 5.64 0.81
C HIS A 89 3.06 6.15 2.22
N TRP A 90 3.91 5.90 3.23
CA TRP A 90 3.69 6.35 4.62
C TRP A 90 3.37 7.85 4.76
N ARG A 91 3.96 8.72 3.94
CA ARG A 91 3.64 10.17 3.96
C ARG A 91 2.19 10.44 3.55
N CYS A 92 1.70 9.70 2.55
CA CYS A 92 0.31 9.82 2.12
C CYS A 92 -0.64 9.38 3.25
N GLU A 93 -0.31 8.34 4.01
CA GLU A 93 -1.08 7.90 5.19
C GLU A 93 -1.13 8.99 6.27
N GLU A 94 0.02 9.59 6.59
CA GLU A 94 0.08 10.67 7.59
C GLU A 94 -0.81 11.86 7.21
N VAL A 95 -0.74 12.31 5.95
CA VAL A 95 -1.57 13.43 5.46
C VAL A 95 -3.05 13.04 5.43
N ALA A 96 -3.38 11.86 4.90
CA ALA A 96 -4.77 11.39 4.78
C ALA A 96 -5.47 11.21 6.13
N LEU A 97 -4.71 10.82 7.16
CA LEU A 97 -5.19 10.61 8.53
C LEU A 97 -5.01 11.84 9.43
N GLY A 98 -4.30 12.87 8.96
CA GLY A 98 -4.02 14.08 9.74
C GLY A 98 -3.11 13.81 10.94
N LEU A 99 -2.15 12.90 10.79
CA LEU A 99 -1.18 12.49 11.83
C LEU A 99 0.03 13.43 11.89
N ASP A 100 0.00 14.55 11.18
CA ASP A 100 1.17 15.37 10.86
C ASP A 100 1.81 16.02 12.10
N VAL A 101 3.03 15.58 12.44
CA VAL A 101 3.87 16.08 13.54
C VAL A 101 4.90 17.10 13.04
N ASP A 102 5.25 17.07 11.75
CA ASP A 102 6.33 17.88 11.16
C ASP A 102 5.76 18.99 10.27
N ARG A 103 5.28 20.08 10.90
CA ARG A 103 4.72 21.28 10.24
C ARG A 103 5.67 22.04 9.30
N ILE A 104 6.86 21.52 9.00
CA ILE A 104 7.94 22.26 8.34
C ILE A 104 7.74 22.36 6.81
N ASN A 105 6.88 21.54 6.19
CA ASN A 105 6.66 21.56 4.73
C ASN A 105 5.17 21.66 4.32
N LEU A 106 4.39 22.52 4.99
CA LEU A 106 2.96 22.76 4.70
C LEU A 106 2.70 23.60 3.43
N SER A 107 3.30 23.22 2.30
CA SER A 107 2.68 23.47 0.98
C SER A 107 1.84 22.27 0.50
N ALA A 108 1.97 21.11 1.17
CA ALA A 108 1.26 19.86 0.85
C ALA A 108 -0.16 19.74 1.44
N ASP A 109 -0.62 20.75 2.20
CA ASP A 109 -1.94 20.76 2.87
C ASP A 109 -3.12 21.08 1.92
N ARG A 110 -2.85 21.17 0.62
CA ARG A 110 -3.89 21.34 -0.39
C ARG A 110 -3.91 20.10 -1.24
N ASP A 111 -4.90 19.24 -1.00
CA ASP A 111 -5.30 18.21 -1.94
C ASP A 111 -6.24 18.86 -2.98
N PRO A 112 -5.71 19.30 -4.15
CA PRO A 112 -6.52 20.01 -5.14
C PRO A 112 -7.57 19.10 -5.76
N THR A 113 -7.30 17.80 -5.83
CA THR A 113 -8.23 16.78 -6.34
C THR A 113 -9.44 16.70 -5.41
N ARG A 114 -9.21 16.54 -4.11
CA ARG A 114 -10.27 16.51 -3.10
C ARG A 114 -11.04 17.82 -3.04
N ALA A 115 -10.36 18.97 -3.07
CA ALA A 115 -11.01 20.28 -3.09
C ALA A 115 -11.92 20.46 -4.32
N LEU A 116 -11.47 20.02 -5.49
CA LEU A 116 -12.27 20.01 -6.71
C LEU A 116 -13.50 19.11 -6.55
N MET A 117 -13.31 17.87 -6.07
CA MET A 117 -14.42 16.95 -5.83
C MET A 117 -15.47 17.53 -4.86
N GLN A 118 -15.03 18.21 -3.79
CA GLN A 118 -15.90 18.81 -2.79
C GLN A 118 -16.63 20.08 -3.28
N SER A 119 -16.35 20.57 -4.48
CA SER A 119 -16.94 21.83 -4.99
C SER A 119 -18.47 21.74 -5.18
N CYS A 120 -18.95 20.68 -5.83
CA CYS A 120 -20.39 20.45 -6.00
C CYS A 120 -20.68 19.01 -6.44
N LYS A 121 -21.93 18.56 -6.29
CA LYS A 121 -22.35 17.16 -6.54
C LYS A 121 -21.99 16.66 -7.94
N ARG A 122 -22.14 17.55 -8.94
CA ARG A 122 -21.91 17.22 -10.34
C ARG A 122 -20.43 17.13 -10.68
N ILE A 123 -19.60 18.06 -10.17
CA ILE A 123 -18.14 17.97 -10.32
C ILE A 123 -17.63 16.70 -9.63
N TYR A 124 -18.15 16.37 -8.44
CA TYR A 124 -17.78 15.14 -7.73
C TYR A 124 -17.94 13.90 -8.63
N GLY A 125 -19.11 13.74 -9.28
CA GLY A 125 -19.37 12.63 -10.20
C GLY A 125 -18.47 12.63 -11.44
N GLU A 126 -18.30 13.78 -12.09
CA GLU A 126 -17.46 13.89 -13.29
C GLU A 126 -15.97 13.61 -12.98
N VAL A 127 -15.49 14.06 -11.82
CA VAL A 127 -14.12 13.87 -11.36
C VAL A 127 -13.89 12.46 -10.85
N ALA A 128 -14.81 11.85 -10.10
CA ALA A 128 -14.71 10.44 -9.69
C ALA A 128 -14.56 9.50 -10.90
N GLY A 129 -15.37 9.71 -11.95
CA GLY A 129 -15.23 8.96 -13.20
C GLY A 129 -13.95 9.28 -13.97
N LEU A 130 -13.43 10.51 -13.88
CA LEU A 130 -12.13 10.88 -14.47
C LEU A 130 -10.97 10.19 -13.73
N ILE A 131 -11.00 10.14 -12.40
CA ILE A 131 -10.00 9.48 -11.56
C ILE A 131 -9.96 7.98 -11.87
N ALA A 132 -11.11 7.30 -11.91
CA ALA A 132 -11.15 5.88 -12.26
C ALA A 132 -10.56 5.60 -13.65
N GLU A 133 -10.85 6.48 -14.62
CA GLU A 133 -10.36 6.31 -15.99
C GLU A 133 -8.86 6.60 -16.14
N LYS A 134 -8.38 7.67 -15.49
CA LYS A 134 -7.06 8.25 -15.78
C LYS A 134 -6.04 8.06 -14.69
N SER A 135 -6.40 7.97 -13.42
CA SER A 135 -5.42 7.90 -12.33
C SER A 135 -5.00 6.46 -12.03
N VAL A 136 -3.88 6.29 -11.33
CA VAL A 136 -3.51 5.05 -10.64
C VAL A 136 -4.19 5.07 -9.28
N LEU A 137 -5.04 4.08 -9.03
CA LEU A 137 -5.71 3.93 -7.75
C LEU A 137 -4.86 3.05 -6.83
N HIS A 138 -4.36 3.67 -5.76
CA HIS A 138 -3.60 3.02 -4.70
C HIS A 138 -4.56 2.55 -3.61
N ILE A 139 -4.56 1.26 -3.30
CA ILE A 139 -5.37 0.68 -2.23
C ILE A 139 -4.48 -0.23 -1.39
N THR A 140 -4.44 0.05 -0.09
CA THR A 140 -3.55 -0.65 0.87
C THR A 140 -4.32 -1.57 1.81
N GLU A 141 -5.63 -1.35 1.95
CA GLU A 141 -6.49 -2.08 2.87
C GLU A 141 -7.39 -3.09 2.13
N LEU A 142 -7.38 -4.35 2.58
CA LEU A 142 -8.26 -5.40 2.03
C LEU A 142 -9.74 -5.05 2.15
N ALA A 143 -10.14 -4.46 3.29
CA ALA A 143 -11.53 -4.09 3.53
C ALA A 143 -12.01 -2.98 2.58
N ALA A 144 -11.16 -2.00 2.28
CA ALA A 144 -11.46 -0.94 1.33
C ALA A 144 -11.74 -1.52 -0.07
N LEU A 145 -10.86 -2.42 -0.52
CA LEU A 145 -11.01 -3.09 -1.80
C LEU A 145 -12.25 -3.98 -1.87
N ASP A 146 -12.54 -4.76 -0.82
CA ASP A 146 -13.73 -5.61 -0.72
C ASP A 146 -15.02 -4.79 -0.82
N GLN A 147 -15.06 -3.61 -0.15
CA GLN A 147 -16.19 -2.70 -0.24
C GLN A 147 -16.36 -2.13 -1.65
N LEU A 148 -15.26 -1.74 -2.31
CA LEU A 148 -15.28 -1.23 -3.69
C LEU A 148 -15.74 -2.28 -4.71
N LEU A 149 -15.33 -3.54 -4.54
CA LEU A 149 -15.62 -4.62 -5.47
C LEU A 149 -17.04 -5.18 -5.34
N LYS A 150 -17.65 -5.10 -4.15
CA LYS A 150 -19.07 -5.49 -3.95
C LYS A 150 -20.04 -4.49 -4.57
N GLY A 151 -19.66 -3.21 -4.62
CA GLY A 151 -20.54 -2.14 -5.08
C GLY A 151 -21.60 -1.75 -4.04
N ASP A 152 -22.59 -0.98 -4.49
CA ASP A 152 -23.62 -0.37 -3.64
C ASP A 152 -24.77 -1.35 -3.36
N ASP A 153 -24.56 -2.29 -2.45
CA ASP A 153 -25.61 -3.22 -1.97
C ASP A 153 -26.48 -2.60 -0.84
N ASP A 154 -26.06 -1.48 -0.25
CA ASP A 154 -26.69 -0.87 0.91
C ASP A 154 -27.34 0.48 0.59
N LYS A 155 -28.67 0.54 0.69
CA LYS A 155 -29.48 1.75 0.47
C LYS A 155 -29.19 2.89 1.46
N THR A 156 -28.35 2.68 2.46
CA THR A 156 -27.95 3.69 3.44
C THR A 156 -26.61 4.39 3.12
N CYS A 157 -25.97 4.05 2.00
CA CYS A 157 -24.70 4.62 1.57
C CYS A 157 -24.79 6.14 1.30
N LEU A 158 -23.75 6.89 1.69
CA LEU A 158 -23.66 8.32 1.39
C LEU A 158 -23.50 8.55 -0.13
N PHE A 159 -23.93 9.72 -0.61
CA PHE A 159 -23.84 10.04 -2.03
C PHE A 159 -22.39 9.91 -2.57
N THR A 160 -21.41 10.42 -1.82
CA THR A 160 -19.99 10.36 -2.18
C THR A 160 -19.52 8.93 -2.37
N ASP A 161 -19.90 8.06 -1.43
CA ASP A 161 -19.49 6.67 -1.39
C ASP A 161 -20.14 5.89 -2.55
N SER A 162 -21.45 6.09 -2.78
CA SER A 162 -22.17 5.51 -3.92
C SER A 162 -21.57 5.93 -5.28
N ILE A 163 -21.15 7.19 -5.42
CA ILE A 163 -20.47 7.65 -6.63
C ILE A 163 -19.08 7.02 -6.80
N LEU A 164 -18.29 6.91 -5.74
CA LEU A 164 -16.98 6.26 -5.79
C LEU A 164 -17.13 4.77 -6.14
N LEU A 165 -18.08 4.07 -5.51
CA LEU A 165 -18.43 2.68 -5.81
C LEU A 165 -18.83 2.49 -7.28
N SER A 166 -19.71 3.33 -7.80
CA SER A 166 -20.14 3.25 -9.20
C SER A 166 -19.00 3.57 -10.17
N SER A 167 -18.17 4.56 -9.84
CA SER A 167 -17.04 4.98 -10.68
C SER A 167 -15.92 3.95 -10.70
N PHE A 168 -15.76 3.15 -9.63
CA PHE A 168 -14.72 2.12 -9.52
C PHE A 168 -14.81 1.07 -10.63
N THR A 169 -16.01 0.81 -11.16
CA THR A 169 -16.20 -0.10 -12.31
C THR A 169 -15.44 0.33 -13.57
N GLY A 170 -15.15 1.64 -13.70
CA GLY A 170 -14.37 2.23 -14.79
C GLY A 170 -12.86 2.22 -14.59
N VAL A 171 -12.36 1.62 -13.50
CA VAL A 171 -10.93 1.66 -13.17
C VAL A 171 -10.06 1.06 -14.26
N ARG A 172 -8.97 1.75 -14.61
CA ARG A 172 -7.99 1.26 -15.60
C ARG A 172 -6.65 0.84 -15.01
N ARG A 173 -6.22 1.46 -13.91
CA ARG A 173 -4.90 1.21 -13.29
C ARG A 173 -5.07 1.04 -11.79
N LEU A 174 -4.75 -0.16 -11.28
CA LEU A 174 -4.79 -0.49 -9.87
C LEU A 174 -3.37 -0.78 -9.35
N ARG A 175 -3.04 -0.20 -8.21
CA ARG A 175 -1.89 -0.61 -7.41
C ARG A 175 -2.35 -1.01 -6.01
N LEU A 176 -2.25 -2.29 -5.73
CA LEU A 176 -2.59 -2.88 -4.45
C LEU A 176 -1.31 -3.06 -3.65
N ALA A 177 -1.31 -2.67 -2.37
CA ALA A 177 -0.16 -2.84 -1.49
C ALA A 177 -0.62 -3.38 -0.14
N PHE A 178 -0.60 -4.71 0.00
CA PHE A 178 -1.03 -5.40 1.20
C PHE A 178 0.16 -5.67 2.09
N ARG A 179 0.41 -4.77 3.04
CA ARG A 179 1.30 -5.00 4.17
C ARG A 179 0.48 -5.40 5.39
N LEU A 180 0.21 -6.69 5.52
CA LEU A 180 -0.75 -7.22 6.50
C LEU A 180 -0.03 -7.82 7.72
N PRO A 181 -0.71 -7.97 8.87
CA PRO A 181 -0.17 -8.76 9.96
C PRO A 181 0.23 -10.17 9.51
N LEU A 182 1.40 -10.67 9.94
CA LEU A 182 1.87 -12.03 9.57
C LEU A 182 0.80 -13.09 9.86
N GLN A 183 0.07 -12.94 10.96
CA GLN A 183 -1.02 -13.85 11.33
C GLN A 183 -2.19 -13.86 10.33
N VAL A 184 -2.41 -12.78 9.59
CA VAL A 184 -3.40 -12.75 8.50
C VAL A 184 -2.99 -13.68 7.36
N TYR A 185 -1.73 -13.68 6.96
CA TYR A 185 -1.21 -14.65 5.98
C TYR A 185 -1.34 -16.09 6.50
N LYS A 186 -1.01 -16.33 7.77
CA LYS A 186 -1.22 -17.66 8.39
C LYS A 186 -2.68 -18.12 8.36
N MET A 187 -3.63 -17.21 8.59
CA MET A 187 -5.05 -17.53 8.44
C MET A 187 -5.44 -17.84 7.00
N ILE A 188 -4.91 -17.09 6.02
CA ILE A 188 -5.15 -17.36 4.58
C ILE A 188 -4.62 -18.75 4.22
N GLU A 189 -3.40 -19.09 4.63
CA GLU A 189 -2.78 -20.39 4.37
C GLU A 189 -3.63 -21.54 4.92
N LEU A 190 -4.08 -21.41 6.16
CA LEU A 190 -4.94 -22.41 6.81
C LEU A 190 -6.28 -22.57 6.08
N GLN A 191 -6.89 -21.47 5.61
CA GLN A 191 -8.15 -21.51 4.86
C GLN A 191 -8.01 -22.14 3.48
N CYS A 192 -6.91 -21.89 2.77
CA CYS A 192 -6.67 -22.55 1.50
C CYS A 192 -6.48 -24.07 1.67
N LYS A 193 -5.85 -24.49 2.78
CA LYS A 193 -5.63 -25.91 3.11
C LYS A 193 -6.87 -26.61 3.66
N GLN A 194 -7.75 -25.89 4.37
CA GLN A 194 -8.96 -26.45 4.97
C GLN A 194 -10.22 -25.96 4.26
N GLN A 195 -10.89 -26.85 3.52
CA GLN A 195 -12.08 -26.52 2.70
C GLN A 195 -13.32 -26.05 3.50
N LYS A 196 -13.33 -26.12 4.84
CA LYS A 196 -14.48 -25.76 5.68
C LYS A 196 -14.06 -24.97 6.92
N PHE A 197 -14.19 -23.65 6.85
CA PHE A 197 -14.19 -22.79 8.05
C PHE A 197 -15.63 -22.45 8.45
N PRO A 198 -15.95 -22.39 9.75
CA PRO A 198 -17.24 -21.86 10.20
C PRO A 198 -17.31 -20.38 9.86
N THR A 199 -18.25 -20.01 8.98
CA THR A 199 -18.55 -18.62 8.62
C THR A 199 -19.11 -17.91 9.85
N CYS A 200 -18.41 -16.87 10.33
CA CYS A 200 -18.98 -15.95 11.30
C CYS A 200 -19.90 -14.96 10.55
N PRO A 201 -21.18 -14.83 10.92
CA PRO A 201 -22.17 -14.14 10.09
C PRO A 201 -22.01 -12.62 10.02
N ASN A 202 -21.26 -11.98 10.92
CA ASN A 202 -21.25 -10.51 11.04
C ASN A 202 -19.96 -9.81 10.60
N ASN A 203 -18.85 -10.51 10.38
CA ASN A 203 -17.62 -9.93 9.81
C ASN A 203 -16.92 -10.98 8.94
N LYS A 204 -16.71 -10.69 7.65
CA LYS A 204 -15.89 -11.56 6.79
C LYS A 204 -14.46 -11.58 7.36
N LEU A 205 -13.92 -12.78 7.55
CA LEU A 205 -12.51 -12.94 7.91
C LEU A 205 -11.64 -12.37 6.76
N PRO A 206 -10.48 -11.74 7.06
CA PRO A 206 -9.55 -11.25 6.03
C PRO A 206 -9.16 -12.33 5.00
N SER A 207 -9.10 -13.59 5.42
CA SER A 207 -8.78 -14.72 4.55
C SER A 207 -9.88 -15.04 3.53
N THR A 208 -11.15 -14.85 3.91
CA THR A 208 -12.28 -14.95 2.97
C THR A 208 -12.27 -13.79 1.99
N ILE A 209 -11.99 -12.58 2.49
CA ILE A 209 -11.84 -11.39 1.63
C ILE A 209 -10.72 -11.62 0.60
N TRP A 210 -9.55 -12.07 1.05
CA TRP A 210 -8.42 -12.38 0.16
C TRP A 210 -8.83 -13.31 -0.98
N LYS A 211 -9.58 -14.37 -0.69
CA LYS A 211 -10.05 -15.29 -1.74
C LYS A 211 -11.05 -14.65 -2.70
N ASP A 212 -11.95 -13.81 -2.19
CA ASP A 212 -13.08 -13.25 -2.95
C ASP A 212 -12.67 -12.08 -3.87
N ILE A 213 -11.63 -11.31 -3.52
CA ILE A 213 -11.25 -10.10 -4.28
C ILE A 213 -10.70 -10.42 -5.67
N TRP A 214 -9.94 -11.50 -5.87
CA TRP A 214 -9.27 -11.77 -7.15
C TRP A 214 -10.27 -12.09 -8.28
N PRO A 215 -11.26 -12.98 -8.09
CA PRO A 215 -12.31 -13.18 -9.08
C PRO A 215 -13.16 -11.93 -9.34
N ALA A 216 -13.25 -11.01 -8.38
CA ALA A 216 -13.96 -9.75 -8.56
C ALA A 216 -13.12 -8.74 -9.37
N ILE A 217 -11.81 -8.64 -9.12
CA ILE A 217 -10.88 -7.84 -9.92
C ILE A 217 -10.88 -8.32 -11.38
N ALA A 218 -10.85 -9.63 -11.60
CA ALA A 218 -10.92 -10.24 -12.92
C ALA A 218 -12.14 -9.82 -13.76
N LYS A 219 -13.23 -9.36 -13.11
CA LYS A 219 -14.46 -8.89 -13.77
C LYS A 219 -14.43 -7.41 -14.16
N LEU A 220 -13.39 -6.66 -13.76
CA LEU A 220 -13.26 -5.24 -14.08
C LEU A 220 -12.91 -5.04 -15.56
N GLN A 221 -13.93 -4.83 -16.38
CA GLN A 221 -13.82 -4.80 -17.86
C GLN A 221 -12.87 -3.73 -18.40
N HIS A 222 -12.66 -2.65 -17.65
CA HIS A 222 -11.83 -1.52 -18.06
C HIS A 222 -10.40 -1.59 -17.52
N LEU A 223 -10.10 -2.55 -16.63
CA LEU A 223 -8.76 -2.69 -16.06
C LEU A 223 -7.75 -2.96 -17.17
N ARG A 224 -6.59 -2.32 -17.08
CA ARG A 224 -5.47 -2.42 -18.05
C ARG A 224 -4.17 -2.80 -17.38
N SER A 225 -3.97 -2.38 -16.14
CA SER A 225 -2.76 -2.66 -15.37
C SER A 225 -3.12 -2.88 -13.90
N LEU A 226 -2.54 -3.95 -13.33
CA LEU A 226 -2.66 -4.34 -11.94
C LEU A 226 -1.26 -4.61 -11.38
N ASP A 227 -0.82 -3.79 -10.44
CA ASP A 227 0.37 -4.05 -9.62
C ASP A 227 -0.09 -4.54 -8.24
N VAL A 228 0.45 -5.65 -7.74
CA VAL A 228 0.12 -6.19 -6.42
C VAL A 228 1.38 -6.36 -5.59
N TYR A 229 1.54 -5.58 -4.53
CA TYR A 229 2.60 -5.72 -3.53
C TYR A 229 2.07 -6.50 -2.33
N ILE A 230 2.81 -7.52 -1.92
CA ILE A 230 2.46 -8.40 -0.80
C ILE A 230 3.65 -8.43 0.15
N ASP A 231 3.43 -8.08 1.40
CA ASP A 231 4.42 -8.11 2.48
C ASP A 231 3.71 -8.27 3.83
N HIS A 232 4.44 -8.60 4.88
CA HIS A 232 3.91 -8.55 6.24
C HIS A 232 4.60 -7.49 7.11
N ASP A 233 3.89 -7.07 8.15
CA ASP A 233 4.31 -5.99 9.05
C ASP A 233 5.35 -6.38 10.11
N SER A 234 5.62 -7.67 10.29
CA SER A 234 6.61 -8.19 11.26
C SER A 234 8.04 -8.25 10.69
N GLU A 235 9.00 -8.09 11.60
CA GLU A 235 10.44 -8.28 11.46
C GLU A 235 10.88 -9.69 11.07
N ALA A 236 9.98 -10.67 11.28
CA ALA A 236 10.26 -12.05 10.98
C ALA A 236 10.57 -12.28 9.50
N SER A 237 11.24 -13.38 9.20
CA SER A 237 11.57 -13.78 7.83
C SER A 237 10.33 -13.97 6.95
N TRP A 238 10.42 -13.53 5.69
CA TRP A 238 9.38 -13.82 4.69
C TRP A 238 9.26 -15.32 4.36
N THR A 239 10.29 -16.12 4.63
CA THR A 239 10.23 -17.60 4.49
C THR A 239 9.17 -18.24 5.38
N LEU A 240 8.68 -17.53 6.40
CA LEU A 240 7.55 -17.99 7.19
C LEU A 240 6.27 -18.04 6.36
N VAL A 241 6.12 -17.32 5.26
CA VAL A 241 4.90 -17.32 4.44
C VAL A 241 4.96 -18.39 3.36
N ASP A 242 3.92 -19.21 3.26
CA ASP A 242 3.73 -20.19 2.18
C ASP A 242 3.26 -19.44 0.91
N GLU A 243 4.23 -18.88 0.16
CA GLU A 243 3.99 -18.07 -1.03
C GLU A 243 3.07 -18.76 -2.03
N ALA A 244 3.28 -20.06 -2.26
CA ALA A 244 2.50 -20.82 -3.21
C ALA A 244 1.01 -20.83 -2.84
N THR A 245 0.72 -21.02 -1.55
CA THR A 245 -0.65 -20.98 -1.05
C THR A 245 -1.26 -19.57 -1.16
N ILE A 246 -0.50 -18.53 -0.81
CA ILE A 246 -0.96 -17.13 -0.85
C ILE A 246 -1.21 -16.63 -2.29
N LEU A 247 -0.36 -17.04 -3.23
CA LEU A 247 -0.40 -16.63 -4.64
C LEU A 247 -1.34 -17.46 -5.49
N SER A 248 -1.66 -18.70 -5.09
CA SER A 248 -2.58 -19.57 -5.84
C SER A 248 -3.92 -18.91 -6.25
N PRO A 249 -4.58 -18.06 -5.44
CA PRO A 249 -5.83 -17.42 -5.83
C PRO A 249 -5.68 -16.35 -6.91
N LEU A 250 -4.45 -15.89 -7.19
CA LEU A 250 -4.14 -14.89 -8.21
C LEU A 250 -3.91 -15.53 -9.58
N LEU A 251 -3.68 -16.84 -9.66
CA LEU A 251 -3.44 -17.56 -10.92
C LEU A 251 -4.49 -17.29 -12.02
N PRO A 252 -5.80 -17.21 -11.71
CA PRO A 252 -6.81 -16.89 -12.73
C PRO A 252 -6.60 -15.52 -13.40
N LEU A 253 -5.93 -14.56 -12.73
CA LEU A 253 -5.66 -13.24 -13.31
C LEU A 253 -4.78 -13.33 -14.56
N CYS A 254 -3.85 -14.29 -14.62
CA CYS A 254 -2.98 -14.49 -15.78
C CYS A 254 -3.70 -15.05 -17.01
N GLN A 255 -4.91 -15.60 -16.84
CA GLN A 255 -5.71 -16.10 -17.96
C GLN A 255 -6.43 -14.97 -18.71
N HIS A 256 -6.44 -13.75 -18.15
CA HIS A 256 -7.11 -12.60 -18.73
C HIS A 256 -6.17 -11.78 -19.61
N SER A 257 -6.44 -11.75 -20.92
CA SER A 257 -5.62 -11.00 -21.88
C SER A 257 -5.88 -9.48 -21.93
N HIS A 258 -6.82 -8.96 -21.14
CA HIS A 258 -7.26 -7.56 -21.24
C HIS A 258 -6.50 -6.58 -20.33
N PHE A 259 -5.72 -7.08 -19.36
CA PHE A 259 -4.83 -6.32 -18.50
C PHE A 259 -3.54 -7.08 -18.19
N SER A 260 -2.48 -6.34 -17.86
CA SER A 260 -1.24 -6.91 -17.33
C SER A 260 -1.30 -6.97 -15.80
N THR A 261 -0.81 -8.06 -15.22
CA THR A 261 -0.66 -8.22 -13.77
C THR A 261 0.81 -8.41 -13.44
N THR A 262 1.33 -7.63 -12.50
CA THR A 262 2.67 -7.81 -11.93
C THR A 262 2.55 -7.97 -10.41
N ILE A 263 3.16 -9.02 -9.87
CA ILE A 263 3.11 -9.37 -8.45
C ILE A 263 4.48 -9.12 -7.85
N HIS A 264 4.52 -8.32 -6.79
CA HIS A 264 5.72 -7.97 -6.05
C HIS A 264 5.72 -8.67 -4.71
N VAL A 265 6.75 -9.49 -4.47
CA VAL A 265 6.96 -10.21 -3.21
C VAL A 265 8.41 -10.04 -2.73
N PRO A 266 8.70 -10.20 -1.44
CA PRO A 266 10.04 -10.16 -0.91
C PRO A 266 11.05 -11.11 -1.57
N VAL A 267 12.32 -10.73 -1.55
CA VAL A 267 13.46 -11.62 -1.82
C VAL A 267 13.56 -12.66 -0.72
N LEU A 268 13.69 -13.93 -1.09
CA LEU A 268 13.98 -15.01 -0.13
C LEU A 268 15.48 -14.99 0.22
N PRO A 269 15.84 -15.20 1.50
CA PRO A 269 17.23 -15.40 1.88
C PRO A 269 17.81 -16.64 1.19
N PRO A 270 19.14 -16.69 0.94
CA PRO A 270 19.78 -17.88 0.39
C PRO A 270 19.48 -19.12 1.25
N PRO A 271 19.20 -20.29 0.65
CA PRO A 271 18.92 -21.49 1.41
C PRO A 271 20.09 -21.83 2.35
N GLN A 272 19.77 -22.00 3.63
CA GLN A 272 20.73 -22.45 4.64
C GLN A 272 20.87 -23.97 4.51
N ASP A 273 21.77 -24.43 3.63
CA ASP A 273 22.32 -25.79 3.55
C ASP A 273 21.39 -26.92 4.09
N THR A 274 20.42 -27.39 3.30
CA THR A 274 19.88 -28.76 3.39
C THR A 274 19.17 -29.22 2.12
N GLU A 275 19.21 -30.54 1.97
CA GLU A 275 19.09 -31.41 0.80
C GLU A 275 17.80 -31.36 -0.04
N GLU A 276 17.99 -31.73 -1.30
CA GLU A 276 17.05 -32.37 -2.24
C GLU A 276 15.71 -31.67 -2.53
N ASP A 277 15.83 -30.86 -3.58
CA ASP A 277 14.83 -30.50 -4.58
C ASP A 277 13.78 -31.60 -4.84
N SER A 278 12.72 -31.58 -4.03
CA SER A 278 11.49 -32.30 -4.31
C SER A 278 10.58 -31.37 -5.11
N GLY A 279 10.89 -31.22 -6.40
CA GLY A 279 10.11 -30.41 -7.33
C GLY A 279 8.61 -30.67 -7.18
N SER A 280 7.93 -29.74 -6.52
CA SER A 280 6.50 -29.82 -6.30
C SER A 280 5.79 -29.24 -7.51
N SER A 281 4.73 -29.91 -7.97
CA SER A 281 3.85 -29.45 -9.07
C SER A 281 3.29 -28.02 -8.92
N THR A 282 3.47 -27.40 -7.74
CA THR A 282 2.99 -26.05 -7.43
C THR A 282 3.94 -24.96 -7.95
N GLU A 283 5.25 -25.22 -8.05
CA GLU A 283 6.21 -24.26 -8.62
C GLU A 283 5.96 -24.02 -10.11
N ASP A 284 5.66 -25.09 -10.85
CA ASP A 284 5.31 -25.01 -12.28
C ASP A 284 4.09 -24.12 -12.54
N SER A 285 3.11 -24.11 -11.62
CA SER A 285 1.88 -23.32 -11.78
C SER A 285 2.11 -21.83 -11.53
N LEU A 286 3.02 -21.47 -10.61
CA LEU A 286 3.33 -20.08 -10.28
C LEU A 286 4.19 -19.41 -11.35
N SER A 287 4.85 -20.18 -12.21
CA SER A 287 5.62 -19.65 -13.37
C SER A 287 4.77 -18.81 -14.33
N LEU A 288 3.45 -18.97 -14.30
CA LEU A 288 2.50 -18.17 -15.09
C LEU A 288 2.34 -16.74 -14.57
N LEU A 289 2.75 -16.46 -13.33
CA LEU A 289 2.66 -15.14 -12.72
C LEU A 289 3.92 -14.32 -13.06
N ASP A 290 3.75 -13.05 -13.45
CA ASP A 290 4.87 -12.10 -13.53
C ASP A 290 5.26 -11.67 -12.11
N ILE A 291 6.18 -12.41 -11.51
CA ILE A 291 6.66 -12.17 -10.14
C ILE A 291 7.94 -11.34 -10.18
N ARG A 292 7.94 -10.22 -9.48
CA ARG A 292 9.11 -9.37 -9.24
C ARG A 292 9.47 -9.39 -7.76
N ARG A 293 10.75 -9.66 -7.48
CA ARG A 293 11.27 -9.70 -6.12
C ARG A 293 11.73 -8.32 -5.67
N PHE A 294 11.46 -7.92 -4.43
CA PHE A 294 11.97 -6.67 -3.85
C PHE A 294 12.63 -6.89 -2.48
N ILE A 295 13.53 -5.99 -2.10
CA ILE A 295 14.21 -6.04 -0.80
C ILE A 295 13.27 -5.45 0.25
N ARG A 296 12.97 -6.22 1.31
CA ARG A 296 12.12 -5.77 2.42
C ARG A 296 12.77 -4.66 3.21
N GLN A 297 11.93 -3.89 3.89
CA GLN A 297 12.42 -2.92 4.85
C GLN A 297 13.16 -3.61 5.98
N ARG A 298 14.29 -3.05 6.39
CA ARG A 298 15.15 -3.68 7.39
C ARG A 298 14.83 -3.32 8.84
N PHE A 299 14.08 -2.25 9.06
CA PHE A 299 13.73 -1.79 10.39
C PHE A 299 12.22 -1.91 10.62
N PHE A 300 11.84 -2.40 11.78
CA PHE A 300 10.46 -2.61 12.17
C PHE A 300 10.18 -1.97 13.54
N PRO A 301 8.96 -1.45 13.76
CA PRO A 301 8.59 -0.96 15.08
C PRO A 301 8.44 -2.13 16.06
N GLU A 302 8.95 -1.95 17.27
CA GLU A 302 8.75 -2.87 18.38
C GLU A 302 7.90 -2.16 19.43
N GLN A 303 6.81 -2.79 19.86
CA GLN A 303 6.09 -2.32 21.04
C GLN A 303 6.70 -2.98 22.28
N ARG A 304 7.36 -2.19 23.12
CA ARG A 304 8.01 -2.68 24.33
C ARG A 304 7.00 -2.84 25.47
N GLN A 305 7.36 -3.67 26.45
CA GLN A 305 6.50 -3.97 27.61
C GLN A 305 6.18 -2.74 28.47
N ASP A 306 7.04 -1.72 28.44
CA ASP A 306 6.86 -0.44 29.11
C ASP A 306 5.95 0.53 28.35
N GLY A 307 5.41 0.12 27.20
CA GLY A 307 4.56 0.92 26.32
C GLY A 307 5.34 1.87 25.40
N THR A 308 6.68 1.83 25.44
CA THR A 308 7.51 2.63 24.52
C THR A 308 7.64 1.96 23.15
N HIS A 309 7.92 2.77 22.13
CA HIS A 309 8.15 2.29 20.78
C HIS A 309 9.67 2.14 20.56
N GLY A 310 10.10 0.89 20.39
CA GLY A 310 11.43 0.50 19.95
C GLY A 310 11.50 0.35 18.43
N ILE A 311 12.71 0.09 17.95
CA ILE A 311 12.98 -0.28 16.56
C ILE A 311 13.86 -1.52 16.58
N VAL A 312 13.46 -2.56 15.85
CA VAL A 312 14.19 -3.81 15.69
C VAL A 312 14.61 -3.99 14.24
N TYR A 313 15.62 -4.83 14.02
CA TYR A 313 16.18 -5.11 12.70
C TYR A 313 15.71 -6.46 12.18
N GLU A 314 15.45 -6.54 10.87
CA GLU A 314 14.86 -7.69 10.19
C GLU A 314 15.70 -8.99 10.30
N ASP A 315 15.01 -10.11 10.50
CA ASP A 315 15.62 -11.44 10.63
C ASP A 315 16.33 -11.91 9.36
N ASP A 316 15.76 -11.67 8.17
CA ASP A 316 16.35 -12.10 6.90
C ASP A 316 17.71 -11.44 6.65
N ALA A 317 17.81 -10.17 6.99
CA ALA A 317 19.07 -9.44 6.90
C ALA A 317 20.11 -9.96 7.92
N ASN A 318 19.69 -10.40 9.11
CA ASN A 318 20.59 -11.07 10.07
C ASN A 318 21.09 -12.43 9.52
N ASN A 319 20.21 -13.18 8.86
CA ASN A 319 20.50 -14.51 8.35
C ASN A 319 21.38 -14.51 7.09
N MET A 320 21.42 -13.42 6.32
CA MET A 320 22.25 -13.31 5.11
C MET A 320 23.76 -13.27 5.38
N PHE A 321 24.22 -12.82 6.56
CA PHE A 321 25.64 -12.53 6.79
C PHE A 321 26.43 -13.64 7.51
N ARG A 322 25.82 -14.76 7.90
CA ARG A 322 26.46 -15.93 8.60
C ARG A 322 27.28 -15.60 9.88
N ASP A 323 27.34 -14.35 10.30
CA ASP A 323 27.85 -13.83 11.57
C ASP A 323 26.66 -13.23 12.33
N PRO A 324 26.63 -13.16 13.67
CA PRO A 324 25.64 -12.34 14.37
C PRO A 324 25.81 -10.91 13.86
N GLY A 325 24.89 -10.49 12.98
CA GLY A 325 24.94 -9.18 12.35
C GLY A 325 25.01 -8.09 13.41
N PRO A 326 25.53 -6.90 13.06
CA PRO A 326 25.50 -5.76 13.97
C PRO A 326 24.06 -5.55 14.46
N SER A 327 23.91 -5.34 15.77
CA SER A 327 22.61 -5.11 16.40
C SER A 327 21.87 -3.94 15.74
N ALA A 328 20.54 -3.89 15.88
CA ALA A 328 19.74 -2.78 15.35
C ALA A 328 20.33 -1.42 15.77
N ASP A 329 20.76 -1.27 17.02
CA ASP A 329 21.39 -0.05 17.55
C ASP A 329 22.80 0.22 16.97
N GLU A 330 23.57 -0.81 16.56
CA GLU A 330 24.85 -0.65 15.85
C GLU A 330 24.66 -0.26 14.40
N LEU A 331 23.67 -0.82 13.72
CA LEU A 331 23.30 -0.44 12.36
C LEU A 331 22.68 0.94 12.29
N THR A 332 21.83 1.29 13.25
CA THR A 332 21.31 2.66 13.42
C THR A 332 22.47 3.63 13.63
N ARG A 333 23.43 3.35 14.53
CA ARG A 333 24.63 4.21 14.70
C ARG A 333 25.50 4.30 13.46
N THR A 334 25.70 3.18 12.76
CA THR A 334 26.48 3.16 11.52
C THR A 334 25.78 3.96 10.42
N ALA A 335 24.46 3.88 10.35
CA ALA A 335 23.65 4.64 9.42
C ALA A 335 23.56 6.13 9.77
N GLU A 336 23.42 6.49 11.04
CA GLU A 336 23.50 7.86 11.53
C GLU A 336 24.85 8.47 11.17
N LEU A 337 25.94 7.72 11.38
CA LEU A 337 27.28 8.13 10.96
C LEU A 337 27.38 8.28 9.44
N THR A 338 26.82 7.34 8.68
CA THR A 338 26.79 7.36 7.21
C THR A 338 26.01 8.56 6.68
N MET A 339 24.83 8.83 7.24
CA MET A 339 23.97 9.95 6.86
C MET A 339 24.58 11.30 7.28
N HIS A 340 25.23 11.37 8.43
CA HIS A 340 25.98 12.54 8.88
C HIS A 340 27.15 12.84 7.91
N LEU A 341 27.92 11.82 7.52
CA LEU A 341 28.99 11.95 6.54
C LEU A 341 28.46 12.41 5.16
N TRP A 342 27.31 11.87 4.73
CA TRP A 342 26.67 12.22 3.45
C TRP A 342 26.14 13.66 3.43
N LEU A 343 25.48 14.10 4.52
CA LEU A 343 25.01 15.48 4.69
C LEU A 343 26.16 16.50 4.75
N HIS A 344 27.37 16.07 5.11
CA HIS A 344 28.59 16.88 5.08
C HIS A 344 29.38 16.78 3.76
N GLY A 345 28.81 16.16 2.72
CA GLY A 345 29.39 16.12 1.38
C GLY A 345 30.56 15.14 1.25
N VAL A 346 30.66 14.14 2.13
CA VAL A 346 31.63 13.06 2.01
C VAL A 346 31.00 11.91 1.23
N GLU A 347 31.48 11.68 -0.01
CA GLU A 347 31.08 10.52 -0.81
C GLU A 347 31.55 9.23 -0.12
N LEU A 348 30.59 8.34 0.15
CA LEU A 348 30.80 7.08 0.85
C LEU A 348 30.95 5.90 -0.11
N ASP A 349 31.92 6.01 -1.02
CA ASP A 349 32.41 4.84 -1.79
C ASP A 349 33.36 3.95 -0.97
N TYR A 350 33.48 4.16 0.35
CA TYR A 350 34.61 3.67 1.15
C TYR A 350 34.31 2.88 2.44
N LEU A 351 33.05 2.55 2.78
CA LEU A 351 32.75 1.74 3.98
C LEU A 351 32.17 0.35 3.69
N ALA A 352 31.84 0.04 2.44
CA ALA A 352 31.63 -1.34 2.01
C ALA A 352 32.91 -1.84 1.32
N MET A 353 33.58 -2.83 1.93
CA MET A 353 34.76 -3.55 1.41
C MET A 353 36.16 -2.98 1.74
N SER A 354 36.60 -3.14 2.99
CA SER A 354 38.03 -3.38 3.27
C SER A 354 38.25 -4.36 4.42
N ARG A 355 37.78 -5.60 4.25
CA ARG A 355 38.46 -6.76 4.85
C ARG A 355 39.26 -7.46 3.76
N GLY A 356 40.44 -6.90 3.51
CA GLY A 356 41.41 -7.46 2.60
C GLY A 356 42.61 -6.54 2.51
N LEU A 357 43.56 -6.69 3.46
CA LEU A 357 45.02 -6.64 3.25
C LEU A 357 45.78 -6.56 4.59
N GLY A 358 46.69 -7.54 4.79
CA GLY A 358 47.83 -7.55 5.73
C GLY A 358 47.50 -8.11 7.12
N TRP A 359 47.97 -9.29 7.54
CA TRP A 359 49.25 -9.97 7.32
C TRP A 359 49.09 -11.48 7.15
#